data_AF-A0A517MT56-F1
#
_entry.id   AF-A0A517MT56-F1
#
_cell.length_a   1.000
_cell.length_b   1.000
_cell.length_c   1.000
_cell.angle_alpha   90.00
_cell.angle_beta   90.00
_cell.angle_gamma   90.00
#
_symmetry.space_group_name_H-M   'P 1'
#
loop_
_entity.id
_entity.type
_entity.pdbx_description
1 polymer ?
#
loop_
_entity_poly.entity_id
_entity_poly.type
_entity_poly.pdbx_seq_one_letter_code
_entity_poly.pdbx_strand_id
1 'polypeptide(L)'
;MKTCISRGSPFYLILFALSSPVLALPTQVVHFDTPDCDPLLIPMNVDELGDVSIFPSDEALTSGDLGQSTIVPCPPKHLGGPNAMIDIRNLSGRSWSEVWYVASPGTSISNYDGEANDSAFSPLREAFRIDNLVADPGGSHHPLLFESMNPDGIWEPFESWQFVLQDYVNSSGLPPNAINSLGVGNASSPDASGAITSSGSIIAIELIPEPASIALLLMGLVGIGTARRHAV
;
A
#
# COMPACT_ATOMS: atom_id res chain seq x y z
N MET A 1 49.41 29.05 46.99
CA MET A 1 48.66 29.21 45.72
C MET A 1 47.70 28.04 45.60
N LYS A 2 46.39 28.30 45.74
CA LYS A 2 45.31 27.32 45.57
C LYS A 2 44.67 27.60 44.22
N THR A 3 44.69 26.65 43.30
CA THR A 3 44.01 26.75 42.01
C THR A 3 42.83 25.78 41.99
N CYS A 4 41.64 26.34 41.83
CA CYS A 4 40.35 25.68 41.89
C CYS A 4 40.07 24.94 40.57
N ILE A 5 39.77 23.64 40.62
CA ILE A 5 39.39 22.83 39.46
C ILE A 5 37.85 22.90 39.33
N SER A 6 37.40 23.60 38.29
CA SER A 6 35.98 23.73 37.93
C SER A 6 35.51 22.45 37.22
N ARG A 7 34.46 21.81 37.75
CA ARG A 7 33.76 20.66 37.17
C ARG A 7 32.84 21.12 36.04
N GLY A 8 33.10 20.69 34.81
CA GLY A 8 32.16 20.84 33.69
C GLY A 8 31.06 19.78 33.76
N SER A 9 29.80 20.22 33.84
CA SER A 9 28.61 19.36 33.70
C SER A 9 28.38 18.97 32.25
N PRO A 10 28.05 17.71 31.94
CA PRO A 10 27.54 17.34 30.62
C PRO A 10 26.06 17.74 30.49
N PHE A 11 25.79 18.74 29.65
CA PHE A 11 24.44 19.06 29.20
C PHE A 11 24.01 17.99 28.18
N TYR A 12 23.15 17.05 28.59
CA TYR A 12 22.44 16.17 27.68
C TYR A 12 21.26 16.96 27.08
N LEU A 13 21.44 17.45 25.85
CA LEU A 13 20.37 18.06 25.08
C LEU A 13 19.57 16.93 24.41
N ILE A 14 18.47 16.52 25.04
CA ILE A 14 17.51 15.58 24.43
C ILE A 14 16.66 16.40 23.45
N LEU A 15 16.99 16.29 22.16
CA LEU A 15 16.20 16.85 21.07
C LEU A 15 15.00 15.91 20.81
N PHE A 16 13.85 16.17 21.42
CA PHE A 16 12.60 15.56 20.98
C PHE A 16 12.20 16.22 19.67
N ALA A 17 12.50 15.56 18.54
CA ALA A 17 11.93 15.94 17.26
C ALA A 17 10.42 15.73 17.35
N LEU A 18 9.67 16.83 17.42
CA LEU A 18 8.23 16.84 17.20
C LEU A 18 8.01 16.63 15.70
N SER A 19 8.03 15.38 15.25
CA SER A 19 7.49 15.04 13.94
C SER A 19 5.98 15.21 14.03
N SER A 20 5.43 16.23 13.37
CA SER A 20 4.01 16.26 13.09
C SER A 20 3.69 15.01 12.26
N PRO A 21 2.81 14.11 12.71
CA PRO A 21 2.31 13.09 11.81
C PRO A 21 1.47 13.84 10.77
N VAL A 22 2.03 14.01 9.57
CA VAL A 22 1.16 14.08 8.39
C VAL A 22 0.49 12.72 8.40
N LEU A 23 -0.83 12.73 8.61
CA LEU A 23 -1.63 11.52 8.64
C LEU A 23 -2.23 11.39 7.25
N ALA A 24 -1.94 10.27 6.61
CA ALA A 24 -2.71 9.73 5.51
C ALA A 24 -4.20 9.93 5.82
N LEU A 25 -4.94 10.48 4.85
CA LEU A 25 -6.35 10.76 5.01
C LEU A 25 -7.12 9.57 4.44
N PRO A 26 -7.82 8.79 5.28
CA PRO A 26 -8.58 7.67 4.78
C PRO A 26 -9.60 8.16 3.73
N THR A 27 -9.59 7.52 2.58
CA THR A 27 -10.64 7.63 1.57
C THR A 27 -11.76 6.64 1.88
N GLN A 28 -12.98 7.03 1.52
CA GLN A 28 -14.14 6.17 1.66
C GLN A 28 -14.37 5.39 0.38
N VAL A 29 -14.20 4.08 0.41
CA VAL A 29 -14.42 3.19 -0.74
C VAL A 29 -15.72 2.44 -0.61
N VAL A 30 -16.42 2.31 -1.72
CA VAL A 30 -17.53 1.37 -1.91
C VAL A 30 -17.10 0.31 -2.90
N HIS A 31 -17.53 -0.93 -2.68
CA HIS A 31 -17.25 -2.04 -3.57
C HIS A 31 -18.52 -2.85 -3.86
N PHE A 32 -18.47 -3.57 -4.97
CA PHE A 32 -19.44 -4.56 -5.39
C PHE A 32 -18.69 -5.84 -5.76
N ASP A 33 -18.99 -6.92 -5.06
CA ASP A 33 -18.39 -8.23 -5.29
C ASP A 33 -18.95 -8.87 -6.56
N THR A 34 -18.07 -9.31 -7.46
CA THR A 34 -18.40 -10.15 -8.61
C THR A 34 -17.50 -11.38 -8.52
N PRO A 35 -17.79 -12.31 -7.60
CA PRO A 35 -16.84 -13.31 -7.16
C PRO A 35 -16.54 -14.24 -8.32
N ASP A 36 -15.41 -13.96 -8.97
CA ASP A 36 -15.01 -14.55 -10.23
C ASP A 36 -13.99 -15.65 -9.96
N CYS A 37 -12.87 -15.28 -9.34
CA CYS A 37 -11.95 -16.22 -8.73
C CYS A 37 -12.09 -16.17 -7.21
N ASP A 38 -11.93 -14.98 -6.61
CA ASP A 38 -12.09 -14.81 -5.16
C ASP A 38 -13.13 -13.71 -4.83
N PRO A 39 -13.64 -13.63 -3.58
CA PRO A 39 -14.53 -12.56 -3.17
C PRO A 39 -13.78 -11.23 -3.01
N LEU A 40 -14.34 -10.14 -3.54
CA LEU A 40 -13.83 -8.79 -3.27
C LEU A 40 -14.38 -8.25 -1.95
N LEU A 41 -13.50 -8.09 -0.96
CA LEU A 41 -13.82 -7.49 0.33
C LEU A 41 -12.91 -6.29 0.58
N ILE A 42 -13.46 -5.08 0.46
CA ILE A 42 -12.75 -3.82 0.76
C ILE A 42 -13.46 -3.10 1.91
N PRO A 43 -12.78 -2.85 3.05
CA PRO A 43 -13.33 -2.03 4.12
C PRO A 43 -13.65 -0.61 3.65
N MET A 44 -14.61 0.04 4.33
CA MET A 44 -15.06 1.37 3.91
C MET A 44 -13.95 2.42 3.98
N ASN A 45 -13.06 2.34 4.98
CA ASN A 45 -11.97 3.30 5.16
C ASN A 45 -10.65 2.63 4.78
N VAL A 46 -10.00 3.16 3.76
CA VAL A 46 -8.69 2.72 3.26
C VAL A 46 -7.84 3.95 2.97
N ASP A 47 -6.54 3.76 2.84
CA ASP A 47 -5.61 4.80 2.38
C ASP A 47 -5.38 4.63 0.88
N GLU A 48 -5.37 5.73 0.13
CA GLU A 48 -4.97 5.72 -1.27
C GLU A 48 -3.48 6.00 -1.39
N LEU A 49 -2.79 5.17 -2.18
CA LEU A 49 -1.36 5.25 -2.38
C LEU A 49 -1.06 5.54 -3.86
N GLY A 50 -0.08 6.40 -4.13
CA GLY A 50 0.28 6.74 -5.50
C GLY A 50 1.64 7.41 -5.64
N ASP A 51 1.93 7.87 -6.85
CA ASP A 51 3.26 8.39 -7.19
C ASP A 51 3.70 9.55 -6.27
N VAL A 52 4.95 9.49 -5.83
CA VAL A 52 5.61 10.45 -4.92
C VAL A 52 5.61 11.90 -5.43
N SER A 53 5.40 12.15 -6.72
CA SER A 53 5.26 13.51 -7.26
C SER A 53 3.91 14.14 -6.96
N ILE A 54 2.92 13.34 -6.57
CA ILE A 54 1.52 13.74 -6.35
C ILE A 54 1.11 13.51 -4.89
N PHE A 55 1.44 12.34 -4.33
CA PHE A 55 1.05 11.93 -2.99
C PHE A 55 2.05 12.41 -1.93
N PRO A 56 1.58 12.69 -0.70
CA PRO A 56 2.47 13.00 0.41
C PRO A 56 3.37 11.80 0.74
N SER A 57 4.48 12.07 1.43
CA SER A 57 5.49 11.03 1.69
C SER A 57 4.98 9.83 2.49
N ASP A 58 3.86 9.95 3.20
CA ASP A 58 3.24 8.89 3.99
C ASP A 58 2.11 8.15 3.26
N GLU A 59 1.87 8.47 1.99
CA GLU A 59 0.98 7.75 1.05
C GLU A 59 1.70 7.47 -0.29
N ALA A 60 3.01 7.73 -0.34
CA ALA A 60 3.77 7.64 -1.57
C ALA A 60 4.19 6.20 -1.87
N LEU A 61 4.16 5.88 -3.16
CA LEU A 61 4.80 4.73 -3.77
C LEU A 61 5.59 5.14 -5.01
N THR A 62 6.35 4.20 -5.57
CA THR A 62 6.81 4.27 -6.95
C THR A 62 6.42 2.99 -7.69
N SER A 63 6.27 3.06 -9.01
CA SER A 63 5.82 1.93 -9.82
C SER A 63 6.67 1.76 -11.09
N GLY A 64 6.88 0.50 -11.49
CA GLY A 64 7.64 0.12 -12.68
C GLY A 64 6.86 -0.87 -13.55
N ASP A 65 6.98 -0.73 -14.87
CA ASP A 65 6.50 -1.72 -15.83
C ASP A 65 7.61 -2.77 -16.08
N LEU A 66 7.34 -4.03 -15.72
CA LEU A 66 8.25 -5.15 -15.92
C LEU A 66 7.99 -5.89 -17.25
N GLY A 67 7.01 -5.43 -18.03
CA GLY A 67 6.62 -6.00 -19.31
C GLY A 67 5.61 -7.13 -19.20
N GLN A 68 5.61 -8.03 -20.17
CA GLN A 68 4.65 -9.12 -20.25
C GLN A 68 5.06 -10.32 -19.41
N SER A 69 4.07 -10.96 -18.79
CA SER A 69 4.17 -12.19 -18.03
C SER A 69 3.45 -13.33 -18.74
N THR A 70 3.89 -14.57 -18.48
CA THR A 70 3.14 -15.77 -18.86
C THR A 70 2.24 -16.28 -17.72
N ILE A 71 2.29 -15.63 -16.56
CA ILE A 71 1.48 -16.01 -15.39
C ILE A 71 0.04 -15.55 -15.60
N VAL A 72 -0.90 -16.43 -15.26
CA VAL A 72 -2.35 -16.23 -15.38
C VAL A 72 -2.93 -16.37 -13.97
N PRO A 73 -3.10 -15.26 -13.22
CA PRO A 73 -3.49 -15.33 -11.81
C PRO A 73 -4.93 -15.78 -11.60
N CYS A 74 -5.83 -15.60 -12.57
CA CYS A 74 -7.21 -16.08 -12.54
C CYS A 74 -7.53 -16.86 -13.83
N PRO A 75 -7.16 -18.16 -13.92
CA PRO A 75 -7.29 -18.96 -15.15
C PRO A 75 -8.69 -19.03 -15.77
N PRO A 76 -9.80 -19.13 -15.00
CA PRO A 76 -11.15 -19.17 -15.56
C PRO A 76 -11.55 -17.90 -16.34
N LYS A 77 -10.87 -16.77 -16.11
CA LYS A 77 -11.18 -15.48 -16.71
C LYS A 77 -10.20 -15.02 -17.79
N HIS A 78 -9.21 -15.84 -18.10
CA HIS A 78 -8.24 -15.48 -19.13
C HIS A 78 -8.87 -15.41 -20.53
N LEU A 79 -8.72 -14.27 -21.19
CA LEU A 79 -9.26 -13.95 -22.50
C LEU A 79 -8.23 -14.05 -23.63
N GLY A 80 -6.97 -14.39 -23.30
CA GLY A 80 -5.87 -14.51 -24.28
C GLY A 80 -5.20 -13.18 -24.65
N GLY A 81 -5.44 -12.12 -23.86
CA GLY A 81 -4.76 -10.84 -23.92
C GLY A 81 -3.40 -10.85 -23.21
N PRO A 82 -2.72 -9.69 -23.18
CA PRO A 82 -1.41 -9.56 -22.55
C PRO A 82 -1.54 -9.49 -21.03
N ASN A 83 -0.77 -10.31 -20.31
CA ASN A 83 -0.65 -10.20 -18.86
C ASN A 83 0.50 -9.24 -18.55
N ALA A 84 0.19 -8.07 -18.00
CA ALA A 84 1.18 -7.06 -17.64
C ALA A 84 1.70 -7.31 -16.23
N MET A 85 3.02 -7.24 -16.03
CA MET A 85 3.64 -7.34 -14.71
C MET A 85 4.08 -5.96 -14.24
N ILE A 86 3.69 -5.60 -13.02
CA ILE A 86 3.97 -4.31 -12.40
C ILE A 86 4.82 -4.54 -11.16
N ASP A 87 5.82 -3.70 -10.95
CA ASP A 87 6.51 -3.51 -9.67
C ASP A 87 5.92 -2.28 -8.97
N ILE A 88 5.60 -2.38 -7.68
CA ILE A 88 5.29 -1.23 -6.82
C ILE A 88 6.21 -1.26 -5.62
N ARG A 89 6.67 -0.09 -5.17
CA ARG A 89 7.50 0.05 -3.97
C ARG A 89 6.91 1.02 -2.97
N ASN A 90 6.80 0.57 -1.73
CA ASN A 90 6.25 1.35 -0.63
C ASN A 90 7.24 2.43 -0.18
N LEU A 91 6.86 3.70 -0.29
CA LEU A 91 7.68 4.83 0.20
C LEU A 91 7.04 5.53 1.42
N SER A 92 5.90 5.02 1.91
CA SER A 92 5.08 5.66 2.96
C SER A 92 5.72 5.67 4.35
N GLY A 93 6.72 4.82 4.58
CA GLY A 93 7.28 4.59 5.91
C GLY A 93 6.36 3.78 6.85
N ARG A 94 5.23 3.27 6.36
CA ARG A 94 4.24 2.44 7.09
C ARG A 94 4.14 1.04 6.48
N SER A 95 3.71 0.06 7.28
CA SER A 95 3.39 -1.28 6.78
C SER A 95 1.91 -1.37 6.42
N TRP A 96 1.57 -2.11 5.36
CA TRP A 96 0.20 -2.30 4.91
C TRP A 96 -0.18 -3.79 4.95
N SER A 97 -1.31 -4.15 5.57
CA SER A 97 -1.71 -5.56 5.76
C SER A 97 -2.56 -6.13 4.63
N GLU A 98 -3.22 -5.26 3.88
CA GLU A 98 -4.06 -5.62 2.74
C GLU A 98 -3.94 -4.51 1.70
N VAL A 99 -3.71 -4.88 0.45
CA VAL A 99 -3.50 -3.96 -0.67
C VAL A 99 -4.39 -4.39 -1.82
N TRP A 100 -5.04 -3.46 -2.49
CA TRP A 100 -5.88 -3.72 -3.66
C TRP A 100 -5.45 -2.85 -4.83
N TYR A 101 -5.65 -3.38 -6.02
CA TYR A 101 -5.62 -2.63 -7.26
C TYR A 101 -7.04 -2.24 -7.65
N VAL A 102 -7.24 -1.00 -8.08
CA VAL A 102 -8.50 -0.51 -8.65
C VAL A 102 -8.24 0.13 -10.00
N ALA A 103 -8.87 -0.36 -11.06
CA ALA A 103 -8.71 0.17 -12.40
C ALA A 103 -9.19 1.62 -12.52
N SER A 104 -8.50 2.42 -13.34
CA SER A 104 -8.97 3.76 -13.72
C SER A 104 -9.91 3.72 -14.93
N PRO A 105 -10.66 4.81 -15.22
CA PRO A 105 -11.52 4.87 -16.40
C PRO A 105 -10.74 4.58 -17.70
N GLY A 106 -11.23 3.63 -18.49
CA GLY A 106 -10.59 3.24 -19.75
C GLY A 106 -9.54 2.13 -19.61
N THR A 107 -9.17 1.72 -18.39
CA THR A 107 -8.45 0.47 -18.14
C THR A 107 -9.44 -0.67 -18.00
N SER A 108 -9.08 -1.83 -18.54
CA SER A 108 -9.75 -3.10 -18.30
C SER A 108 -8.73 -4.21 -18.07
N ILE A 109 -9.07 -5.13 -17.17
CA ILE A 109 -8.35 -6.32 -16.75
C ILE A 109 -9.36 -7.46 -16.63
N SER A 110 -8.91 -8.72 -16.73
CA SER A 110 -9.82 -9.87 -16.62
C SER A 110 -9.74 -10.61 -15.29
N ASN A 111 -8.71 -10.36 -14.48
CA ASN A 111 -8.54 -10.96 -13.15
C ASN A 111 -9.10 -10.08 -12.03
N TYR A 112 -10.25 -9.45 -12.24
CA TYR A 112 -10.90 -8.69 -11.17
C TYR A 112 -11.84 -9.61 -10.36
N ASP A 113 -11.98 -9.34 -9.08
CA ASP A 113 -12.87 -10.06 -8.15
C ASP A 113 -14.17 -9.27 -7.89
N GLY A 114 -14.20 -8.01 -8.31
CA GLY A 114 -15.32 -7.10 -8.11
C GLY A 114 -15.05 -5.76 -8.76
N GLU A 115 -15.89 -4.79 -8.41
CA GLU A 115 -15.69 -3.40 -8.77
C GLU A 115 -15.62 -2.53 -7.51
N ALA A 116 -14.76 -1.52 -7.48
CA ALA A 116 -14.61 -0.56 -6.40
C ALA A 116 -14.40 0.86 -6.93
N ASN A 117 -14.74 1.85 -6.12
CA ASN A 117 -14.45 3.26 -6.37
C ASN A 117 -14.56 4.03 -5.05
N ASP A 118 -14.01 5.23 -5.01
CA ASP A 118 -14.32 6.19 -3.96
C ASP A 118 -15.84 6.46 -3.97
N SER A 119 -16.44 6.46 -2.78
CA SER A 119 -17.87 6.62 -2.54
C SER A 119 -18.48 7.89 -3.13
N ALA A 120 -17.69 8.92 -3.38
CA ALA A 120 -18.10 10.15 -4.03
C ALA A 120 -18.19 10.03 -5.56
N PHE A 121 -17.77 8.91 -6.13
CA PHE A 121 -17.59 8.73 -7.57
C PHE A 121 -18.31 7.50 -8.13
N SER A 122 -18.64 7.58 -9.41
CA SER A 122 -19.36 6.54 -10.17
C SER A 122 -18.94 6.62 -11.64
N PRO A 123 -18.95 5.50 -12.40
CA PRO A 123 -19.29 4.13 -12.00
C PRO A 123 -18.17 3.44 -11.20
N LEU A 124 -18.47 2.27 -10.60
CA LEU A 124 -17.45 1.40 -10.00
C LEU A 124 -16.47 0.90 -11.07
N ARG A 125 -15.28 0.46 -10.63
CA ARG A 125 -14.18 0.03 -11.50
C ARG A 125 -13.61 -1.31 -11.06
N GLU A 126 -13.25 -2.14 -12.02
CA GLU A 126 -12.63 -3.45 -11.81
C GLU A 126 -11.52 -3.40 -10.74
N ALA A 127 -11.61 -4.27 -9.75
CA ALA A 127 -10.72 -4.29 -8.60
C ALA A 127 -10.45 -5.72 -8.11
N PHE A 128 -9.29 -5.91 -7.49
CA PHE A 128 -8.92 -7.17 -6.86
C PHE A 128 -7.89 -6.94 -5.74
N ARG A 129 -7.75 -7.93 -4.86
CA ARG A 129 -6.75 -7.91 -3.78
C ARG A 129 -5.40 -8.39 -4.32
N ILE A 130 -4.34 -7.64 -4.01
CA ILE A 130 -2.97 -8.03 -4.36
C ILE A 130 -2.48 -9.00 -3.28
N ASP A 131 -2.70 -10.30 -3.50
CA ASP A 131 -2.28 -11.36 -2.57
C ASP A 131 -1.66 -12.57 -3.28
N ASN A 132 -1.10 -13.46 -2.47
CA ASN A 132 -0.43 -14.67 -2.90
C ASN A 132 -0.91 -15.88 -2.08
N LEU A 133 -0.38 -17.06 -2.40
CA LEU A 133 -0.68 -18.32 -1.70
C LEU A 133 -0.37 -18.31 -0.19
N VAL A 134 0.48 -17.40 0.30
CA VAL A 134 0.79 -17.30 1.73
C VAL A 134 -0.27 -16.45 2.44
N ALA A 135 -0.63 -15.31 1.85
CA ALA A 135 -1.62 -14.38 2.37
C ALA A 135 -3.06 -14.91 2.22
N ASP A 136 -3.34 -15.68 1.16
CA ASP A 136 -4.59 -16.40 0.96
C ASP A 136 -4.34 -17.84 0.43
N PRO A 137 -4.08 -18.83 1.31
CA PRO A 137 -3.85 -20.20 0.88
C PRO A 137 -5.11 -20.92 0.37
N GLY A 138 -6.29 -20.33 0.57
CA GLY A 138 -7.58 -20.87 0.13
C GLY A 138 -8.12 -20.24 -1.14
N GLY A 139 -7.59 -19.06 -1.50
CA GLY A 139 -7.93 -18.33 -2.70
C GLY A 139 -7.53 -19.07 -3.97
N SER A 140 -8.14 -18.65 -5.07
CA SER A 140 -7.87 -19.12 -6.42
C SER A 140 -7.30 -18.02 -7.31
N HIS A 141 -7.32 -16.77 -6.84
CA HIS A 141 -6.72 -15.60 -7.43
C HIS A 141 -5.45 -15.24 -6.67
N HIS A 142 -4.28 -15.35 -7.32
CA HIS A 142 -2.99 -14.97 -6.71
C HIS A 142 -2.18 -14.07 -7.63
N PRO A 143 -2.56 -12.78 -7.71
CA PRO A 143 -1.88 -11.83 -8.57
C PRO A 143 -0.49 -11.42 -8.06
N LEU A 144 -0.21 -11.49 -6.75
CA LEU A 144 1.11 -11.17 -6.17
C LEU A 144 2.09 -12.31 -6.40
N LEU A 145 3.19 -12.01 -7.10
CA LEU A 145 4.20 -12.98 -7.52
C LEU A 145 5.48 -12.91 -6.70
N PHE A 146 5.81 -11.74 -6.18
CA PHE A 146 7.08 -11.49 -5.50
C PHE A 146 6.96 -10.39 -4.47
N GLU A 147 7.64 -10.60 -3.35
CA GLU A 147 7.82 -9.68 -2.23
C GLU A 147 9.33 -9.57 -1.97
N SER A 148 9.87 -8.35 -1.95
CA SER A 148 11.33 -8.15 -1.86
C SER A 148 11.90 -8.36 -0.45
N MET A 149 11.04 -8.42 0.57
CA MET A 149 11.42 -8.69 1.96
C MET A 149 10.88 -10.07 2.39
N ASN A 150 9.87 -10.10 3.25
CA ASN A 150 9.30 -11.33 3.78
C ASN A 150 8.05 -11.66 2.94
N PRO A 151 7.92 -12.90 2.42
CA PRO A 151 6.72 -13.29 1.69
C PRO A 151 5.58 -13.62 2.66
N ASP A 152 5.05 -12.60 3.33
CA ASP A 152 4.02 -12.72 4.38
C ASP A 152 2.73 -11.96 4.04
N GLY A 153 2.67 -11.28 2.89
CA GLY A 153 1.51 -10.51 2.47
C GLY A 153 1.38 -9.16 3.20
N ILE A 154 2.41 -8.73 3.93
CA ILE A 154 2.48 -7.41 4.55
C ILE A 154 3.43 -6.54 3.73
N TRP A 155 2.92 -5.45 3.15
CA TRP A 155 3.75 -4.56 2.36
C TRP A 155 4.55 -3.61 3.26
N GLU A 156 5.77 -4.00 3.59
CA GLU A 156 6.63 -3.29 4.54
C GLU A 156 7.19 -1.97 3.95
N PRO A 157 7.62 -1.00 4.79
CA PRO A 157 8.30 0.19 4.32
C PRO A 157 9.51 -0.14 3.45
N PHE A 158 9.59 0.51 2.28
CA PHE A 158 10.65 0.31 1.27
C PHE A 158 10.65 -1.04 0.56
N GLU A 159 9.66 -1.89 0.82
CA GLU A 159 9.48 -3.16 0.12
C GLU A 159 8.92 -2.95 -1.28
N SER A 160 9.45 -3.71 -2.24
CA SER A 160 8.88 -3.87 -3.57
C SER A 160 8.02 -5.13 -3.66
N TRP A 161 6.84 -5.00 -4.24
CA TRP A 161 5.93 -6.08 -4.62
C TRP A 161 5.80 -6.14 -6.14
N GLN A 162 5.71 -7.35 -6.69
CA GLN A 162 5.43 -7.55 -8.12
C GLN A 162 4.16 -8.34 -8.30
N PHE A 163 3.24 -7.84 -9.12
CA PHE A 163 1.96 -8.47 -9.37
C PHE A 163 1.53 -8.37 -10.83
N VAL A 164 0.50 -9.12 -11.20
CA VAL A 164 0.02 -9.22 -12.58
C VAL A 164 -1.35 -8.58 -12.76
N LEU A 165 -1.47 -7.77 -13.81
CA LEU A 165 -2.74 -7.39 -14.42
C LEU A 165 -3.01 -8.31 -15.61
N GLN A 166 -4.01 -9.18 -15.51
CA GLN A 166 -4.36 -10.15 -16.55
C GLN A 166 -5.14 -9.48 -17.68
N ASP A 167 -4.79 -9.81 -18.93
CA ASP A 167 -5.44 -9.28 -20.14
C ASP A 167 -5.55 -7.74 -20.18
N TYR A 168 -4.50 -7.05 -19.70
CA TYR A 168 -4.49 -5.60 -19.55
C TYR A 168 -4.74 -4.88 -20.88
N VAL A 169 -5.74 -3.99 -20.88
CA VAL A 169 -6.02 -3.07 -21.99
C VAL A 169 -6.30 -1.69 -21.42
N ASN A 170 -5.77 -0.65 -22.06
CA ASN A 170 -6.13 0.73 -21.76
C ASN A 170 -6.50 1.49 -23.05
N SER A 171 -7.69 2.09 -23.08
CA SER A 171 -8.22 2.80 -24.26
C SER A 171 -7.40 4.04 -24.65
N SER A 172 -6.64 4.60 -23.71
CA SER A 172 -5.77 5.76 -23.91
C SER A 172 -4.31 5.35 -24.16
N GLY A 173 -4.00 4.05 -24.19
CA GLY A 173 -2.65 3.53 -24.38
C GLY A 173 -1.71 3.82 -23.20
N LEU A 174 -2.26 4.04 -22.00
CA LEU A 174 -1.45 4.21 -20.79
C LEU A 174 -0.72 2.91 -20.45
N PRO A 175 0.49 2.99 -19.88
CA PRO A 175 1.18 1.81 -19.41
C PRO A 175 0.51 1.29 -18.12
N PRO A 176 0.66 -0.02 -17.83
CA PRO A 176 0.05 -0.66 -16.67
C PRO A 176 0.51 -0.04 -15.34
N ASN A 177 1.75 0.45 -15.27
CA ASN A 177 2.33 1.06 -14.07
C ASN A 177 1.96 2.55 -13.86
N ALA A 178 1.08 3.16 -14.66
CA ALA A 178 0.67 4.55 -14.48
C ALA A 178 -0.28 4.72 -13.27
N ILE A 179 0.23 4.58 -12.05
CA ILE A 179 -0.53 4.65 -10.78
C ILE A 179 -0.48 6.08 -10.22
N ASN A 180 -1.20 6.97 -10.87
CA ASN A 180 -1.14 8.42 -10.59
C ASN A 180 -2.52 9.01 -10.26
N SER A 181 -3.56 8.20 -10.12
CA SER A 181 -4.90 8.70 -9.84
C SER A 181 -4.92 9.33 -8.45
N LEU A 182 -5.48 10.53 -8.36
CA LEU A 182 -6.06 10.99 -7.11
C LEU A 182 -7.51 10.52 -7.12
N GLY A 183 -8.02 10.08 -5.97
CA GLY A 183 -9.35 9.51 -5.82
C GLY A 183 -9.46 8.15 -6.50
N VAL A 184 -9.64 7.12 -5.66
CA VAL A 184 -9.71 5.70 -6.01
C VAL A 184 -10.53 5.48 -7.28
N GLY A 185 -9.90 5.09 -8.38
CA GLY A 185 -10.60 4.74 -9.62
C GLY A 185 -11.30 5.89 -10.37
N ASN A 186 -11.19 7.17 -9.98
CA ASN A 186 -11.86 8.25 -10.75
C ASN A 186 -11.41 9.72 -10.58
N ALA A 187 -10.77 10.19 -9.49
CA ALA A 187 -10.65 11.66 -9.32
C ALA A 187 -9.58 12.32 -10.22
N SER A 188 -8.86 11.55 -11.03
CA SER A 188 -8.20 12.01 -12.26
C SER A 188 -9.18 12.19 -13.44
N SER A 189 -10.30 12.88 -13.20
CA SER A 189 -11.16 13.41 -14.27
C SER A 189 -10.49 14.62 -14.94
N PRO A 190 -10.58 14.80 -16.27
CA PRO A 190 -9.83 15.81 -17.03
C PRO A 190 -10.36 17.25 -16.87
N ASP A 191 -10.77 17.68 -15.68
CA ASP A 191 -11.45 18.96 -15.49
C ASP A 191 -10.92 19.78 -14.30
N ALA A 192 -9.61 20.06 -14.34
CA ALA A 192 -9.00 21.34 -13.99
C ALA A 192 -7.47 21.22 -13.98
N SER A 193 -6.80 21.93 -14.89
CA SER A 193 -5.36 22.29 -14.89
C SER A 193 -4.29 21.39 -15.51
N GLY A 194 -4.58 20.17 -15.97
CA GLY A 194 -3.62 19.36 -16.74
C GLY A 194 -3.61 17.89 -16.37
N ALA A 195 -4.55 17.13 -16.95
CA ALA A 195 -4.90 15.75 -16.61
C ALA A 195 -3.72 14.87 -16.18
N ILE A 196 -3.69 14.53 -14.89
CA ILE A 196 -2.92 13.39 -14.42
C ILE A 196 -3.65 12.16 -14.98
N THR A 197 -3.04 11.47 -15.93
CA THR A 197 -3.63 10.26 -16.52
C THR A 197 -3.15 9.05 -15.73
N SER A 198 -4.08 8.18 -15.36
CA SER A 198 -3.81 6.99 -14.55
C SER A 198 -4.40 5.75 -15.20
N SER A 199 -3.69 4.63 -15.11
CA SER A 199 -4.19 3.29 -15.45
C SER A 199 -4.92 2.65 -14.28
N GLY A 200 -4.58 3.01 -13.04
CA GLY A 200 -5.15 2.41 -11.83
C GLY A 200 -4.78 3.17 -10.55
N SER A 201 -5.36 2.75 -9.44
CA SER A 201 -5.11 3.23 -8.09
C SER A 201 -4.68 2.05 -7.21
N ILE A 202 -3.88 2.32 -6.20
CA ILE A 202 -3.57 1.37 -5.13
C ILE A 202 -4.24 1.89 -3.86
N ILE A 203 -5.00 1.01 -3.21
CA ILE A 203 -5.57 1.28 -1.90
C ILE A 203 -5.07 0.25 -0.90
N ALA A 204 -4.95 0.63 0.35
CA ALA A 204 -4.41 -0.24 1.38
C ALA A 204 -4.98 0.04 2.77
N ILE A 205 -4.77 -0.91 3.69
CA ILE A 205 -5.06 -0.74 5.11
C ILE A 205 -3.76 -0.71 5.90
N GLU A 206 -3.55 0.36 6.67
CA GLU A 206 -2.42 0.47 7.58
C GLU A 206 -2.43 -0.69 8.57
N LEU A 207 -1.31 -1.41 8.66
CA LEU A 207 -1.11 -2.40 9.70
C LEU A 207 -0.93 -1.69 11.04
N ILE A 208 -2.02 -1.57 11.81
CA ILE A 208 -1.97 -1.01 13.16
C ILE A 208 -1.36 -2.07 14.09
N PRO A 209 -0.18 -1.84 14.71
CA PRO A 209 0.39 -2.79 15.65
C PRO A 209 -0.59 -3.01 16.80
N GLU A 210 -0.89 -4.27 17.12
CA GLU A 210 -1.85 -4.54 18.18
C GLU A 210 -1.43 -3.84 19.49
N PRO A 211 -2.34 -3.14 20.19
CA PRO A 211 -2.01 -2.36 21.39
C PRO A 211 -1.26 -3.15 22.47
N ALA A 212 -1.48 -4.46 22.53
CA ALA A 212 -0.82 -5.37 23.47
C ALA A 212 0.70 -5.43 23.27
N SER A 213 1.19 -5.32 22.03
CA SER A 213 2.62 -5.35 21.71
C SER A 213 3.33 -4.12 22.24
N ILE A 214 2.69 -2.95 22.17
CA ILE A 214 3.19 -1.69 22.75
C ILE A 214 3.19 -1.78 24.28
N ALA A 215 2.11 -2.30 24.87
CA ALA A 215 2.01 -2.46 26.32
C ALA A 215 3.10 -3.40 26.85
N LEU A 216 3.38 -4.52 26.17
CA LEU A 216 4.44 -5.46 26.54
C LEU A 216 5.83 -4.85 26.38
N LEU A 217 6.09 -4.09 25.32
CA LEU A 217 7.36 -3.39 25.14
C LEU A 217 7.59 -2.38 26.27
N LEU A 218 6.56 -1.58 26.61
CA LEU A 218 6.64 -0.61 27.70
C LEU A 218 6.85 -1.30 29.06
N MET A 219 6.13 -2.40 29.33
CA MET A 219 6.34 -3.17 30.56
C MET A 219 7.73 -3.81 30.62
N GLY A 220 8.26 -4.31 29.51
CA GLY A 220 9.61 -4.85 29.41
C GLY A 220 10.69 -3.81 29.73
N LEU A 221 10.56 -2.61 29.17
CA LEU A 221 11.49 -1.50 29.44
C LEU A 221 11.45 -1.05 30.91
N VAL A 222 10.26 -1.00 31.52
CA VAL A 222 10.10 -0.70 32.96
C VAL A 222 10.75 -1.79 33.82
N GLY A 223 10.58 -3.07 33.47
CA GLY A 223 11.18 -4.19 34.18
C GLY A 223 12.71 -4.18 34.15
N ILE A 224 13.33 -3.84 33.01
CA ILE A 224 14.79 -3.70 32.89
C ILE A 224 15.30 -2.52 33.71
N GLY A 225 14.54 -1.41 33.73
CA GLY A 225 14.88 -0.21 34.50
C GLY A 225 14.85 -0.42 36.02
N THR A 226 13.93 -1.23 36.53
CA THR A 226 13.81 -1.54 37.97
C THR A 226 14.81 -2.61 38.41
N ALA A 227 15.07 -3.63 37.58
CA ALA A 227 16.06 -4.66 37.87
C ALA A 227 17.49 -4.09 38.04
N ARG A 228 17.85 -3.06 37.26
CA ARG A 228 19.15 -2.37 37.41
C ARG A 228 19.31 -1.59 38.71
N ARG A 229 18.23 -1.17 39.36
CA ARG A 229 18.30 -0.43 40.64
C ARG A 229 18.54 -1.33 41.85
N HIS A 230 18.38 -2.64 41.72
CA HIS A 230 18.58 -3.60 42.80
C HIS A 230 19.94 -4.32 42.76
N ALA A 231 20.79 -4.04 41.77
CA ALA A 231 22.10 -4.68 41.59
C ALA A 231 23.29 -3.77 41.97
N VAL A 232 23.07 -2.74 42.79
CA VAL A 232 24.12 -1.85 43.35
C VAL A 232 24.05 -1.85 44.86
#